data_AF-A0A0L7MAU1-F1
#
_entry.id   AF-A0A0L7MAU1-F1
#
_cell.length_a   1.000
_cell.length_b   1.000
_cell.length_c   1.000
_cell.angle_alpha   90.00
_cell.angle_beta   90.00
_cell.angle_gamma   90.00
#
_symmetry.space_group_name_H-M   'P 1'
#
loop_
_entity.id
_entity.type
_entity.pdbx_description
1 polymer ?
#
loop_
_entity_poly.entity_id
_entity_poly.type
_entity_poly.pdbx_seq_one_letter_code
_entity_poly.pdbx_strand_id
1 'polypeptide(L)' 'MSESDPDFNAFVAIYSETDHLPYEAQRHLWSPDALAKLKPEYEKTELWAASFAPEACENLLKRFGGRDVT' A
#
# COMPACT_ATOMS: atom_id res chain seq x y z
N MET A 1 -2.08 22.79 3.46
CA MET A 1 -2.41 21.35 3.53
C MET A 1 -2.50 21.03 5.00
N SER A 2 -3.69 20.80 5.54
CA SER A 2 -3.83 20.35 6.92
C SER A 2 -3.07 19.02 7.07
N GLU A 3 -2.39 18.82 8.20
CA GLU A 3 -1.46 17.71 8.49
C GLU A 3 -2.07 16.29 8.42
N SER A 4 -3.28 16.14 7.91
CA SER A 4 -4.02 14.89 7.82
C SER A 4 -4.88 14.91 6.56
N ASP A 5 -4.26 14.62 5.43
CA ASP A 5 -4.98 14.42 4.18
C ASP A 5 -5.41 12.95 4.12
N PRO A 6 -6.71 12.63 4.21
CA PRO A 6 -7.18 11.26 4.35
C PRO A 6 -6.78 10.38 3.15
N ASP A 7 -6.69 10.97 1.96
CA ASP A 7 -6.30 10.23 0.76
C ASP A 7 -4.81 9.85 0.82
N PHE A 8 -3.94 10.72 1.35
CA PHE A 8 -2.52 10.36 1.59
C PHE A 8 -2.34 9.44 2.79
N ASN A 9 -3.11 9.64 3.87
CA ASN A 9 -3.05 8.81 5.07
C ASN A 9 -3.39 7.35 4.80
N ALA A 10 -4.24 7.08 3.80
CA ALA A 10 -4.51 5.72 3.33
C ALA A 10 -3.21 4.98 2.96
N PHE A 11 -2.30 5.63 2.24
CA PHE A 11 -1.01 5.03 1.85
C PHE A 11 -0.03 4.93 3.03
N VAL A 12 -0.06 5.88 3.96
CA VAL A 12 0.74 5.82 5.20
C VAL A 12 0.31 4.64 6.06
N ALA A 13 -1.00 4.40 6.19
CA ALA A 13 -1.55 3.26 6.91
C ALA A 13 -1.13 1.94 6.25
N ILE A 14 -1.26 1.82 4.92
CA ILE A 14 -0.83 0.62 4.18
C ILE A 14 0.66 0.36 4.38
N TYR A 15 1.49 1.39 4.21
CA TYR A 15 2.94 1.28 4.42
C TYR A 15 3.26 0.78 5.83
N SER A 16 2.63 1.37 6.85
CA SER A 16 2.88 1.02 8.26
C SER A 16 2.45 -0.41 8.60
N GLU A 17 1.27 -0.84 8.12
CA GLU A 17 0.75 -2.19 8.40
C GLU A 17 1.54 -3.27 7.65
N THR A 18 2.13 -2.93 6.49
CA THR A 18 2.86 -3.90 5.63
C THR A 18 4.39 -3.83 5.75
N ASP A 19 4.96 -2.93 6.55
CA ASP A 19 6.43 -2.73 6.67
C ASP A 19 7.19 -3.98 7.12
N HIS A 20 6.52 -4.90 7.81
CA HIS A 20 7.08 -6.17 8.26
C HIS A 20 7.09 -7.28 7.18
N LEU A 21 6.39 -7.08 6.05
CA LEU A 21 6.32 -8.03 4.96
C LEU A 21 7.47 -7.78 3.97
N PRO A 22 8.27 -8.81 3.61
CA PRO A 22 9.39 -8.60 2.70
C PRO A 22 8.93 -8.20 1.29
N TYR A 23 9.59 -7.22 0.69
CA TYR A 23 9.39 -6.92 -0.73
C TYR A 23 9.82 -8.10 -1.59
N GLU A 24 9.29 -8.20 -2.82
CA GLU A 24 9.66 -9.27 -3.76
C GLU A 24 11.17 -9.39 -3.92
N ALA A 25 11.86 -8.26 -4.07
CA ALA A 25 13.31 -8.20 -4.18
C ALA A 25 14.04 -8.71 -2.93
N GLN A 26 13.42 -8.75 -1.76
CA GLN A 26 14.01 -9.23 -0.50
C GLN A 26 13.68 -10.70 -0.20
N ARG A 27 12.68 -11.31 -0.88
CA ARG A 27 12.24 -12.68 -0.58
C ARG A 27 13.35 -13.72 -0.68
N HIS A 28 14.36 -13.50 -1.52
CA HIS A 28 15.52 -14.40 -1.63
C HIS A 28 16.40 -14.45 -0.37
N LEU A 29 16.28 -13.46 0.53
CA LEU A 29 16.98 -13.42 1.82
C LEU A 29 16.22 -14.15 2.94
N TRP A 30 15.00 -14.62 2.66
CA TRP A 30 14.11 -15.26 3.62
C TRP A 30 14.05 -16.77 3.39
N SER A 31 13.80 -17.53 4.46
CA SER A 31 13.57 -18.96 4.32
C SER A 31 12.23 -19.23 3.62
N PRO A 32 12.13 -20.30 2.80
CA PRO A 32 10.88 -20.66 2.13
C PRO A 32 9.72 -20.90 3.10
N ASP A 33 10.00 -21.47 4.28
CA ASP A 33 9.00 -21.72 5.33
C ASP A 33 8.47 -20.42 5.95
N ALA A 34 9.34 -19.41 6.17
CA ALA A 34 8.91 -18.11 6.66
C ALA A 34 8.01 -17.40 5.64
N LEU A 35 8.36 -17.44 4.35
CA LEU A 35 7.53 -16.89 3.28
C LEU A 35 6.17 -17.61 3.18
N ALA A 36 6.15 -18.94 3.31
CA ALA A 36 4.92 -19.71 3.29
C ALA A 36 3.97 -19.33 4.45
N LYS A 37 4.53 -19.07 5.64
CA LYS A 37 3.77 -18.60 6.81
C LYS A 37 3.21 -17.19 6.66
N LEU A 38 3.87 -16.33 5.88
CA LEU A 38 3.42 -14.95 5.64
C LEU A 38 2.37 -14.83 4.53
N LYS A 39 2.25 -15.84 3.65
CA LYS A 39 1.25 -15.85 2.57
C LYS A 39 -0.17 -15.40 3.00
N PRO A 40 -0.79 -15.95 4.07
CA PRO A 40 -2.11 -15.51 4.50
C PRO A 40 -2.14 -14.03 4.94
N GLU A 41 -1.04 -13.49 5.46
CA GLU A 41 -0.98 -12.07 5.85
C GLU A 41 -0.85 -11.14 4.63
N TYR A 42 -0.16 -11.57 3.57
CA TYR A 42 -0.23 -10.85 2.28
C TYR A 42 -1.66 -10.80 1.76
N GLU A 43 -2.35 -11.94 1.70
CA GLU A 43 -3.73 -12.01 1.22
C GLU A 43 -4.67 -11.13 2.06
N LYS A 44 -4.50 -11.16 3.39
CA LYS A 44 -5.28 -10.34 4.31
C LYS A 44 -5.02 -8.84 4.14
N THR A 45 -3.75 -8.43 4.04
CA THR A 45 -3.39 -7.01 3.90
C THR A 45 -3.76 -6.46 2.52
N GLU A 46 -3.67 -7.26 1.45
CA GLU A 46 -4.17 -6.89 0.12
C GLU A 46 -5.68 -6.68 0.12
N LEU A 47 -6.46 -7.62 0.68
CA LEU A 47 -7.92 -7.49 0.78
C LEU A 47 -8.33 -6.29 1.64
N TRP A 48 -7.65 -6.07 2.75
CA TRP A 48 -7.87 -4.91 3.61
C TRP A 48 -7.60 -3.60 2.86
N ALA A 49 -6.43 -3.46 2.21
CA ALA A 49 -6.08 -2.27 1.45
C ALA A 49 -7.04 -2.02 0.27
N ALA A 50 -7.45 -3.07 -0.43
CA ALA A 50 -8.38 -2.99 -1.56
C ALA A 50 -9.75 -2.41 -1.17
N SER A 51 -10.13 -2.45 0.11
CA SER A 51 -11.41 -1.91 0.58
C SER A 51 -11.48 -0.38 0.62
N PHE A 52 -10.33 0.33 0.58
CA PHE A 52 -10.30 1.80 0.69
C PHE A 52 -9.26 2.49 -0.21
N ALA A 53 -8.15 1.84 -0.56
CA ALA A 53 -7.09 2.44 -1.36
C ALA A 53 -7.53 2.92 -2.76
N PRO A 54 -8.45 2.22 -3.48
CA PRO A 54 -8.90 2.69 -4.79
C PRO A 54 -9.54 4.07 -4.75
N GLU A 55 -10.42 4.33 -3.78
CA GLU A 55 -11.12 5.62 -3.64
C GLU A 55 -10.12 6.75 -3.34
N ALA A 56 -9.19 6.52 -2.41
CA ALA A 56 -8.12 7.47 -2.11
C ALA A 56 -7.26 7.77 -3.34
N CYS A 57 -6.91 6.74 -4.13
CA CYS A 57 -6.14 6.89 -5.36
C CYS A 57 -6.90 7.74 -6.40
N GLU A 58 -8.19 7.47 -6.61
CA GLU A 58 -9.04 8.25 -7.51
C GLU A 58 -9.13 9.71 -7.09
N ASN A 59 -9.25 9.99 -5.79
CA ASN A 59 -9.29 11.36 -5.27
C ASN A 59 -7.97 12.10 -5.52
N LEU A 60 -6.83 11.45 -5.28
CA LEU A 60 -5.52 12.03 -5.57
C LEU A 60 -5.34 12.28 -7.07
N LEU A 61 -5.75 11.36 -7.94
CA LEU A 61 -5.70 11.54 -9.39
C LEU A 61 -6.60 12.69 -9.85
N LYS A 62 -7.80 12.86 -9.28
CA LYS A 62 -8.67 14.01 -9.60
C LYS A 62 -8.02 15.34 -9.22
N ARG A 63 -7.27 15.36 -8.10
CA ARG A 63 -6.63 16.57 -7.56
C ARG A 63 -5.32 16.91 -8.25
N PHE A 64 -4.55 15.90 -8.64
CA PHE A 64 -3.15 16.04 -9.07
C PHE A 64 -2.85 15.44 -10.44
N GLY A 65 -3.75 14.65 -11.03
CA GLY A 65 -3.56 13.91 -12.28
C GLY A 65 -3.68 14.73 -13.56
N GLY A 66 -3.65 16.07 -13.50
CA GLY A 66 -3.65 16.89 -14.72
C GLY A 66 -3.41 18.38 -14.51
N ARG A 67 -2.22 18.83 -14.89
CA ARG A 67 -2.03 19.56 -16.16
C ARG A 67 -0.72 19.10 -16.79
N ASP A 68 -0.85 18.53 -17.97
CA ASP A 68 0.22 18.40 -18.96
C ASP A 68 0.94 19.76 -19.07
N VAL A 69 2.25 19.78 -18.82
CA VAL A 69 3.09 20.94 -19.16
C VAL A 69 3.25 20.89 -20.67
N THR A 70 2.70 21.89 -21.36
CA THR A 70 2.95 22.13 -22.78
C THR A 70 4.42 22.47 -23.01
#